data_AF-A0A7S3RVZ8-F1
#
_entry.id   AF-A0A7S3RVZ8-F1
#
_cell.length_a   1.000
_cell.length_b   1.000
_cell.length_c   1.000
_cell.angle_alpha   90.00
_cell.angle_beta   90.00
_cell.angle_gamma   90.00
#
_symmetry.space_group_name_H-M   'P 1'
#
loop_
_entity.id
_entity.type
_entity.pdbx_description
1 polymer ?
#
loop_
_entity_poly.entity_id
_entity_poly.type
_entity_poly.pdbx_seq_one_letter_code
_entity_poly.pdbx_strand_id
1 'polypeptide(L)'
;MSPDGLVLPRARNYSARGVGAEVVAWRGGGRWFTQRWRVTGFDRANDTLQFDPSTGGQGGEGMTRASQWYVENVLEEVDSAEEFFHDLAAGRLYYDFNASAPGAAPSEPQVWEATTTRALLSHVGTKARPAVGLTVRGLTLRDTLRTDLDPHGMPSGGDWALQRNGAIFLEGTEGATVAQCHLTRLDGNGVFLSGYNRNATITANEASWVGASAFAAWGWTSRCLNGNCSVRLPYPVGPDGRGGEQPRHTTISHNLVREIGIWQKQSSMWFQAVTTQTTLRGNVHFNGPRAGINFNDGFGGGDVVERNLLANTVRESGDHGPFNSWDRLPYITTVRSGVPSVLPAWRHIRLNLMMSVYASQEAIDTDDGSAYYKVYRNFFLYAAHGLKSDFNGHDTQAYENVYAYVSDCWGPAGKMWLKTGANNTFRDNACIANSDEGGFASDCAGATPVNLTITRNRVFNRRGTLKVKLCDASNTVKSLPEDSEVIAMGLEAIA
;
A
#
# COMPACT_ATOMS: atom_id res chain seq x y z
N MET A 1 23.33 -0.70 8.19
CA MET A 1 24.19 0.43 8.63
C MET A 1 23.43 1.71 8.37
N SER A 2 23.35 2.61 9.37
CA SER A 2 22.75 3.93 9.21
C SER A 2 23.52 4.75 8.16
N PRO A 3 22.87 5.72 7.49
CA PRO A 3 23.49 6.57 6.47
C PRO A 3 24.74 7.33 6.92
N ASP A 4 24.93 7.49 8.23
CA ASP A 4 25.99 8.29 8.85
C ASP A 4 27.04 7.45 9.58
N GLY A 5 26.86 6.13 9.72
CA GLY A 5 27.79 5.27 10.46
C GLY A 5 27.93 5.61 11.96
N LEU A 6 27.10 6.52 12.49
CA LEU A 6 27.08 6.87 13.90
C LEU A 6 26.07 5.93 14.60
N VAL A 7 26.59 4.97 15.35
CA VAL A 7 25.78 4.37 16.41
C VAL A 7 25.43 5.46 17.42
N LEU A 8 24.21 5.40 17.97
CA LEU A 8 23.72 6.33 18.99
C LEU A 8 24.84 6.58 20.02
N PRO A 9 25.24 7.84 20.28
CA PRO A 9 26.29 8.14 21.25
C PRO A 9 26.07 7.49 22.62
N ARG A 10 24.81 7.25 22.98
CA ARG A 10 24.39 6.59 24.21
C ARG A 10 24.45 5.06 24.17
N ALA A 11 24.45 4.42 23.00
CA ALA A 11 24.41 2.95 22.91
C ALA A 11 25.61 2.25 23.54
N ARG A 12 26.77 2.93 23.64
CA ARG A 12 27.92 2.45 24.43
C ARG A 12 27.57 2.19 25.90
N ASN A 13 26.60 2.93 26.42
CA ASN A 13 26.14 2.88 27.81
C ASN A 13 24.91 1.99 28.02
N TYR A 14 24.32 1.41 26.95
CA TYR A 14 23.17 0.52 27.12
C TYR A 14 23.56 -0.72 27.94
N SER A 15 22.72 -0.99 28.92
CA SER A 15 22.71 -2.23 29.68
C SER A 15 22.56 -3.43 28.73
N ALA A 16 23.08 -4.59 29.18
CA ALA A 16 23.12 -5.83 28.40
C ALA A 16 23.70 -5.70 26.97
N ARG A 17 24.51 -4.66 26.69
CA ARG A 17 25.03 -4.34 25.35
C ARG A 17 23.91 -4.14 24.31
N GLY A 18 22.79 -3.55 24.72
CA GLY A 18 21.65 -3.25 23.84
C GLY A 18 20.85 -4.47 23.40
N VAL A 19 21.09 -5.66 23.98
CA VAL A 19 20.28 -6.85 23.70
C VAL A 19 18.81 -6.57 24.00
N GLY A 20 17.94 -6.84 23.04
CA GLY A 20 16.51 -6.58 23.15
C GLY A 20 16.07 -5.21 22.63
N ALA A 21 16.99 -4.27 22.41
CA ALA A 21 16.68 -3.02 21.72
C ALA A 21 16.14 -3.31 20.31
N GLU A 22 15.28 -2.45 19.81
CA GLU A 22 14.67 -2.61 18.49
C GLU A 22 14.97 -1.38 17.65
N VAL A 23 15.61 -1.58 16.50
CA VAL A 23 15.97 -0.50 15.58
C VAL A 23 14.95 -0.49 14.44
N VAL A 24 14.31 0.66 14.23
CA VAL A 24 13.43 0.90 13.09
C VAL A 24 14.14 1.83 12.13
N ALA A 25 14.20 1.43 10.86
CA ALA A 25 14.89 2.17 9.83
C ALA A 25 14.09 2.20 8.54
N TRP A 26 14.05 3.37 7.88
CA TRP A 26 13.55 3.44 6.51
C TRP A 26 14.51 2.72 5.56
N ARG A 27 13.95 2.02 4.56
CA ARG A 27 14.73 1.54 3.41
C ARG A 27 15.49 2.72 2.79
N GLY A 28 16.79 2.54 2.57
CA GLY A 28 17.63 3.53 1.87
C GLY A 28 17.11 3.84 0.47
N GLY A 29 17.36 5.06 -0.02
CA GLY A 29 17.10 5.43 -1.42
C GLY A 29 15.62 5.57 -1.82
N GLY A 30 14.74 6.04 -0.92
CA GLY A 30 13.37 6.39 -1.32
C GLY A 30 12.30 6.37 -0.21
N ARG A 31 12.63 5.89 1.00
CA ARG A 31 11.67 5.77 2.13
C ARG A 31 10.42 4.97 1.75
N TRP A 32 10.61 3.77 1.20
CA TRP A 32 9.49 2.96 0.69
C TRP A 32 8.73 2.19 1.77
N PHE A 33 9.48 1.65 2.72
CA PHE A 33 9.00 0.90 3.86
C PHE A 33 9.98 1.04 5.02
N THR A 34 9.53 0.65 6.21
CA THR A 34 10.35 0.57 7.41
C THR A 34 10.72 -0.88 7.69
N GLN A 35 12.00 -1.11 7.98
CA GLN A 35 12.48 -2.37 8.52
C GLN A 35 12.64 -2.24 10.02
N ARG A 36 12.30 -3.30 10.74
CA ARG A 36 12.52 -3.40 12.18
C ARG A 36 13.42 -4.57 12.49
N TRP A 37 14.47 -4.28 13.24
CA TRP A 37 15.54 -5.20 13.59
C TRP A 37 15.64 -5.34 15.10
N ARG A 38 15.67 -6.59 15.58
CA ARG A 38 16.01 -6.86 16.98
C ARG A 38 17.52 -6.86 17.15
N VAL A 39 18.02 -6.14 18.16
CA VAL A 39 19.44 -6.10 18.51
C VAL A 39 19.81 -7.32 19.36
N THR A 40 20.86 -8.03 18.94
CA THR A 40 21.43 -9.21 19.63
C THR A 40 22.75 -8.89 20.34
N GLY A 41 23.30 -7.70 20.13
CA GLY A 41 24.48 -7.22 20.84
C GLY A 41 25.03 -5.93 20.26
N PHE A 42 26.01 -5.39 20.97
CA PHE A 42 26.76 -4.21 20.58
C PHE A 42 28.25 -4.50 20.63
N ASP A 43 28.92 -4.35 19.48
CA ASP A 43 30.37 -4.40 19.37
C ASP A 43 30.95 -3.00 19.59
N ARG A 44 31.50 -2.80 20.79
CA ARG A 44 32.13 -1.53 21.23
C ARG A 44 33.43 -1.21 20.51
N ALA A 45 34.12 -2.20 19.95
CA ALA A 45 35.39 -1.95 19.27
C ALA A 45 35.17 -1.23 17.94
N ASN A 46 34.05 -1.54 17.29
CA ASN A 46 33.70 -1.04 15.96
C ASN A 46 32.50 -0.08 15.96
N ASP A 47 31.90 0.19 17.13
CA ASP A 47 30.63 0.90 17.26
C ASP A 47 29.56 0.33 16.31
N THR A 48 29.26 -0.96 16.45
CA THR A 48 28.26 -1.62 15.59
C THR A 48 27.22 -2.39 16.41
N LEU A 49 25.95 -2.20 16.05
CA LEU A 49 24.86 -3.04 16.55
C LEU A 49 24.78 -4.31 15.69
N GLN A 50 24.65 -5.44 16.37
CA GLN A 50 24.40 -6.74 15.75
C GLN A 50 22.89 -6.99 15.76
N PHE A 51 22.35 -7.41 14.61
CA PHE A 51 20.93 -7.66 14.46
C PHE A 51 20.63 -9.15 14.37
N ASP A 52 19.45 -9.53 14.87
CA ASP A 52 18.88 -10.85 14.69
C ASP A 52 18.58 -11.09 13.21
N PRO A 53 19.23 -12.08 12.56
CA PRO A 53 19.03 -12.35 11.14
C PRO A 53 17.63 -12.86 10.79
N SER A 54 16.80 -13.21 11.78
CA SER A 54 15.39 -13.59 11.59
C SER A 54 14.44 -12.38 11.51
N THR A 55 14.93 -11.17 11.77
CA THR A 55 14.15 -9.91 11.71
C THR A 55 14.54 -9.07 10.48
N GLY A 56 13.88 -7.92 10.26
CA GLY A 56 14.18 -7.03 9.14
C GLY A 56 13.49 -7.35 7.79
N GLY A 57 12.66 -8.39 7.75
CA GLY A 57 11.97 -8.91 6.55
C GLY A 57 10.73 -8.12 6.11
N GLN A 58 10.60 -6.85 6.49
CA GLN A 58 9.41 -6.02 6.27
C GLN A 58 9.30 -5.40 4.86
N GLY A 59 10.08 -5.87 3.89
CA GLY A 59 9.93 -5.47 2.49
C GLY A 59 10.54 -6.51 1.54
N GLY A 60 10.14 -6.44 0.28
CA GLY A 60 10.48 -7.44 -0.74
C GLY A 60 11.83 -7.33 -1.39
N GLU A 61 12.48 -6.17 -1.25
CA GLU A 61 13.77 -5.92 -1.84
C GLU A 61 14.92 -6.12 -0.85
N GLY A 62 15.99 -6.76 -1.31
CA GLY A 62 17.26 -6.76 -0.60
C GLY A 62 17.91 -5.39 -0.67
N MET A 63 17.88 -4.63 0.44
CA MET A 63 18.60 -3.36 0.57
C MET A 63 19.65 -3.45 1.67
N THR A 64 20.88 -2.99 1.36
CA THR A 64 22.02 -3.01 2.30
C THR A 64 22.26 -1.67 3.00
N ARG A 65 21.47 -0.64 2.65
CA ARG A 65 21.54 0.72 3.23
C ARG A 65 20.20 1.11 3.85
N ALA A 66 20.25 1.71 5.03
CA ALA A 66 19.10 2.37 5.64
C ALA A 66 19.06 3.85 5.27
N SER A 67 17.96 4.54 5.60
CA SER A 67 17.86 6.00 5.67
C SER A 67 17.66 6.44 7.13
N GLN A 68 16.77 7.40 7.40
CA GLN A 68 16.44 7.79 8.77
C GLN A 68 16.02 6.58 9.58
N TRP A 69 16.41 6.57 10.85
CA TRP A 69 16.17 5.47 11.77
C TRP A 69 16.06 6.00 13.19
N TYR A 70 15.50 5.16 14.06
CA TYR A 70 15.44 5.38 15.50
C TYR A 70 15.57 4.03 16.23
N VAL A 71 15.81 4.10 17.53
CA VAL A 71 15.82 2.92 18.42
C VAL A 71 14.67 3.05 19.41
N GLU A 72 14.15 1.91 19.84
CA GLU A 72 13.19 1.81 20.93
C GLU A 72 13.45 0.53 21.74
N ASN A 73 12.66 0.32 22.80
CA ASN A 73 12.82 -0.79 23.73
C ASN A 73 14.18 -0.79 24.46
N VAL A 74 14.58 0.38 24.95
CA VAL A 74 15.82 0.61 25.71
C VAL A 74 15.47 1.40 26.96
N LEU A 75 15.77 0.87 28.15
CA LEU A 75 15.46 1.53 29.43
C LEU A 75 16.13 2.91 29.54
N GLU A 76 17.37 3.01 29.07
CA GLU A 76 18.16 4.25 29.08
C GLU A 76 17.63 5.33 28.14
N GLU A 77 16.71 4.98 27.23
CA GLU A 77 16.03 5.93 26.34
C GLU A 77 14.57 6.17 26.78
N VAL A 78 14.21 5.81 28.02
CA VAL A 78 13.03 6.38 28.70
C VAL A 78 13.48 7.68 29.35
N ASP A 79 13.54 8.74 28.54
CA ASP A 79 14.14 10.03 28.91
C ASP A 79 13.23 11.24 28.69
N SER A 80 12.01 10.99 28.22
CA SER A 80 10.94 11.98 28.09
C SER A 80 9.64 11.49 28.71
N ALA A 81 8.82 12.45 29.15
CA ALA A 81 7.49 12.19 29.66
C ALA A 81 6.67 11.33 28.68
N GLU A 82 5.89 10.40 29.26
CA GLU A 82 5.00 9.44 28.60
C GLU A 82 5.69 8.28 27.87
N GLU A 83 7.02 8.20 27.93
CA GLU A 83 7.77 7.03 27.48
C GLU A 83 7.76 5.91 28.50
N PHE A 84 8.00 4.69 28.01
CA PHE A 84 7.99 3.50 28.86
C PHE A 84 8.94 2.41 28.37
N PHE A 85 9.35 1.56 29.30
CA PHE A 85 10.09 0.35 29.03
C PHE A 85 9.51 -0.80 29.85
N HIS A 86 9.20 -1.90 29.19
CA HIS A 86 8.69 -3.10 29.85
C HIS A 86 9.79 -4.17 29.91
N ASP A 87 10.39 -4.32 31.08
CA ASP A 87 11.32 -5.40 31.37
C ASP A 87 10.53 -6.70 31.59
N LEU A 88 10.33 -7.45 30.50
CA LEU A 88 9.63 -8.72 30.52
C LEU A 88 10.34 -9.78 31.39
N ALA A 89 11.67 -9.74 31.47
CA ALA A 89 12.44 -10.73 32.23
C ALA A 89 12.32 -10.48 33.74
N ALA A 90 12.29 -9.21 34.16
CA ALA A 90 12.08 -8.83 35.56
C ALA A 90 10.60 -8.68 35.94
N GLY A 91 9.68 -8.68 34.96
CA GLY A 91 8.25 -8.40 35.17
C GLY A 91 7.99 -6.98 35.67
N ARG A 92 8.71 -5.98 35.13
CA ARG A 92 8.66 -4.59 35.59
C ARG A 92 8.36 -3.63 34.44
N LEU A 93 7.35 -2.77 34.65
CA LEU A 93 7.08 -1.63 33.78
C LEU A 93 7.73 -0.38 34.38
N TYR A 94 8.61 0.26 33.61
CA TYR A 94 9.13 1.59 33.86
C TYR A 94 8.36 2.56 32.99
N TYR A 95 7.83 3.63 33.57
CA TYR A 95 7.03 4.63 32.88
C TYR A 95 7.42 6.01 33.41
N ASP A 96 7.75 6.94 32.51
CA ASP A 96 8.01 8.31 32.89
C ASP A 96 6.71 9.11 32.86
N PHE A 97 6.23 9.55 34.03
CA PHE A 97 4.97 10.28 34.11
C PHE A 97 5.15 11.71 33.63
N ASN A 98 4.15 12.20 32.88
CA ASN A 98 4.03 13.62 32.58
C ASN A 98 3.67 14.40 33.84
N ALA A 99 4.72 14.76 34.59
CA ALA A 99 4.62 15.31 35.93
C ALA A 99 5.26 16.69 36.01
N SER A 100 4.65 17.58 36.79
CA SER A 100 5.17 18.93 37.05
C SER A 100 6.38 18.94 37.99
N ALA A 101 6.74 17.80 38.61
CA ALA A 101 7.89 17.66 39.49
C ALA A 101 8.53 16.26 39.33
N PRO A 102 9.87 16.14 39.42
CA PRO A 102 10.55 14.85 39.32
C PRO A 102 10.04 13.83 40.35
N GLY A 103 9.68 12.64 39.89
CA GLY A 103 9.21 11.55 40.74
C GLY A 103 7.77 11.68 41.25
N ALA A 104 7.00 12.68 40.79
CA ALA A 104 5.57 12.73 41.09
C ALA A 104 4.83 11.66 40.29
N ALA A 105 4.03 10.85 40.98
CA ALA A 105 3.13 9.88 40.39
C ALA A 105 1.70 10.46 40.31
N PRO A 106 0.83 9.95 39.42
CA PRO A 106 -0.58 10.31 39.41
C PRO A 106 -1.22 10.05 40.78
N SER A 107 -2.04 10.99 41.24
CA SER A 107 -2.77 10.84 42.51
C SER A 107 -3.90 9.82 42.42
N GLU A 108 -4.42 9.60 41.22
CA GLU A 108 -5.54 8.69 40.96
C GLU A 108 -5.05 7.28 40.58
N PRO A 109 -5.81 6.22 40.94
CA PRO A 109 -5.52 4.86 40.52
C PRO A 109 -5.39 4.75 38.99
N GLN A 110 -4.32 4.10 38.53
CA GLN A 110 -4.04 3.88 37.11
C GLN A 110 -4.46 2.47 36.70
N VAL A 111 -5.04 2.33 35.50
CA VAL A 111 -5.29 1.04 34.85
C VAL A 111 -4.24 0.86 33.75
N TRP A 112 -3.51 -0.25 33.82
CA TRP A 112 -2.47 -0.59 32.86
C TRP A 112 -2.85 -1.89 32.15
N GLU A 113 -2.76 -1.88 30.82
CA GLU A 113 -3.10 -3.01 29.97
C GLU A 113 -1.91 -3.32 29.06
N ALA A 114 -1.46 -4.58 29.06
CA ALA A 114 -0.45 -5.07 28.15
C ALA A 114 -1.11 -6.07 27.19
N THR A 115 -1.04 -5.78 25.88
CA THR A 115 -1.61 -6.64 24.84
C THR A 115 -0.80 -7.91 24.68
N THR A 116 -1.44 -9.07 24.52
CA THR A 116 -0.77 -10.37 24.30
C THR A 116 -1.33 -11.14 23.11
N THR A 117 -2.53 -10.80 22.65
CA THR A 117 -3.28 -11.54 21.65
C THR A 117 -3.13 -10.91 20.27
N ARG A 118 -2.79 -11.71 19.25
CA ARG A 118 -2.59 -11.23 17.86
C ARG A 118 -3.86 -11.20 17.02
N ALA A 119 -4.76 -12.14 17.26
CA ALA A 119 -6.02 -12.31 16.55
C ALA A 119 -7.13 -12.51 17.58
N LEU A 120 -8.16 -11.66 17.52
CA LEU A 120 -9.31 -11.71 18.41
C LEU A 120 -10.34 -12.74 17.92
N LEU A 121 -10.51 -12.82 16.60
CA LEU A 121 -11.39 -13.78 15.94
C LEU A 121 -10.62 -14.48 14.83
N SER A 122 -10.58 -15.82 14.86
CA SER A 122 -9.90 -16.62 13.83
C SER A 122 -10.83 -17.75 13.36
N HIS A 123 -11.13 -17.75 12.06
CA HIS A 123 -11.91 -18.79 11.41
C HIS A 123 -11.09 -19.43 10.30
N VAL A 124 -10.84 -20.73 10.44
CA VAL A 124 -9.98 -21.51 9.54
C VAL A 124 -10.75 -22.73 9.03
N GLY A 125 -11.13 -22.68 7.75
CA GLY A 125 -11.64 -23.78 6.96
C GLY A 125 -10.66 -24.16 5.85
N THR A 126 -11.14 -24.88 4.84
CA THR A 126 -10.38 -25.15 3.61
C THR A 126 -11.29 -25.01 2.40
N LYS A 127 -10.74 -24.93 1.19
CA LYS A 127 -11.56 -24.97 -0.04
C LYS A 127 -12.51 -26.19 -0.09
N ALA A 128 -12.07 -27.34 0.40
CA ALA A 128 -12.87 -28.57 0.40
C ALA A 128 -13.96 -28.59 1.49
N ARG A 129 -13.76 -27.84 2.58
CA ARG A 129 -14.68 -27.72 3.71
C ARG A 129 -14.67 -26.28 4.21
N PRO A 130 -15.31 -25.36 3.49
CA PRO A 130 -15.25 -23.96 3.85
C PRO A 130 -16.09 -23.66 5.10
N ALA A 131 -15.66 -22.68 5.88
CA ALA A 131 -16.51 -22.07 6.89
C ALA A 131 -17.54 -21.17 6.21
N VAL A 132 -18.82 -21.38 6.53
CA VAL A 132 -19.97 -20.66 5.94
C VAL A 132 -20.84 -20.06 7.04
N GLY A 133 -21.65 -19.06 6.68
CA GLY A 133 -22.59 -18.43 7.63
C GLY A 133 -21.92 -17.54 8.69
N LEU A 134 -20.69 -17.08 8.42
CA LEU A 134 -19.94 -16.23 9.35
C LEU A 134 -20.32 -14.76 9.20
N THR A 135 -20.74 -14.12 10.29
CA THR A 135 -20.93 -12.66 10.35
C THR A 135 -20.38 -12.11 11.66
N VAL A 136 -19.42 -11.18 11.55
CA VAL A 136 -18.93 -10.35 12.66
C VAL A 136 -19.57 -8.97 12.49
N ARG A 137 -20.42 -8.55 13.42
CA ARG A 137 -21.17 -7.31 13.25
C ARG A 137 -21.36 -6.52 14.53
N GLY A 138 -21.20 -5.20 14.44
CA GLY A 138 -21.54 -4.28 15.53
C GLY A 138 -20.60 -4.35 16.73
N LEU A 139 -19.37 -4.83 16.55
CA LEU A 139 -18.39 -4.99 17.62
C LEU A 139 -17.33 -3.90 17.57
N THR A 140 -16.86 -3.47 18.75
CA THR A 140 -15.57 -2.79 18.89
C THR A 140 -14.50 -3.85 19.17
N LEU A 141 -13.50 -3.93 18.30
CA LEU A 141 -12.40 -4.88 18.38
C LEU A 141 -11.10 -4.08 18.53
N ARG A 142 -10.38 -4.32 19.62
CA ARG A 142 -9.22 -3.52 20.00
C ARG A 142 -8.15 -4.27 20.78
N ASP A 143 -7.00 -3.62 20.93
CA ASP A 143 -5.87 -3.99 21.80
C ASP A 143 -5.22 -5.33 21.42
N THR A 144 -4.94 -5.53 20.13
CA THR A 144 -4.11 -6.65 19.67
C THR A 144 -2.64 -6.33 19.80
N LEU A 145 -1.82 -7.35 20.10
CA LEU A 145 -0.37 -7.26 20.16
C LEU A 145 0.23 -6.81 18.82
N ARG A 146 1.31 -6.03 18.92
CA ARG A 146 2.17 -5.64 17.80
C ARG A 146 2.77 -6.83 17.06
N THR A 147 2.73 -6.79 15.73
CA THR A 147 3.12 -7.93 14.88
C THR A 147 4.19 -7.62 13.83
N ASP A 148 4.83 -6.46 13.88
CA ASP A 148 5.83 -6.05 12.89
C ASP A 148 7.16 -6.83 13.00
N LEU A 149 7.44 -7.49 14.13
CA LEU A 149 8.52 -8.48 14.26
C LEU A 149 8.08 -9.94 14.07
N ASP A 150 6.79 -10.20 13.83
CA ASP A 150 6.36 -11.53 13.46
C ASP A 150 6.92 -11.90 12.08
N PRO A 151 7.00 -13.20 11.72
CA PRO A 151 7.46 -13.62 10.41
C PRO A 151 6.67 -12.95 9.29
N HIS A 152 7.37 -12.15 8.47
CA HIS A 152 6.84 -11.58 7.25
C HIS A 152 7.10 -12.53 6.09
N GLY A 153 6.14 -12.60 5.16
CA GLY A 153 6.35 -13.33 3.92
C GLY A 153 6.11 -12.45 2.70
N MET A 154 6.76 -12.84 1.61
CA MET A 154 6.63 -12.20 0.32
C MET A 154 5.51 -12.86 -0.49
N PRO A 155 4.39 -12.17 -0.70
CA PRO A 155 3.22 -12.79 -1.29
C PRO A 155 3.32 -12.99 -2.80
N SER A 156 4.08 -12.13 -3.46
CA SER A 156 4.23 -12.07 -4.90
C SER A 156 5.48 -11.25 -5.27
N GLY A 157 5.58 -10.85 -6.54
CA GLY A 157 6.71 -10.07 -7.05
C GLY A 157 6.68 -8.57 -6.72
N GLY A 158 5.62 -8.04 -6.13
CA GLY A 158 5.60 -6.65 -5.61
C GLY A 158 6.36 -6.52 -4.29
N ASP A 159 6.68 -5.29 -3.91
CA ASP A 159 7.66 -5.02 -2.84
C ASP A 159 7.10 -5.14 -1.41
N TRP A 160 5.81 -5.48 -1.24
CA TRP A 160 5.20 -5.53 0.08
C TRP A 160 5.38 -6.89 0.74
N ALA A 161 6.10 -6.88 1.85
CA ALA A 161 6.13 -7.99 2.78
C ALA A 161 5.16 -7.72 3.92
N LEU A 162 4.44 -8.74 4.36
CA LEU A 162 3.55 -8.62 5.52
C LEU A 162 3.44 -9.94 6.27
N GLN A 163 3.15 -9.83 7.55
CA GLN A 163 2.69 -10.94 8.38
C GLN A 163 1.31 -11.42 7.91
N ARG A 164 1.15 -12.73 7.76
CA ARG A 164 -0.11 -13.38 7.40
C ARG A 164 -1.00 -13.55 8.63
N ASN A 165 -1.46 -12.43 9.19
CA ASN A 165 -2.30 -12.37 10.39
C ASN A 165 -3.18 -11.10 10.37
N GLY A 166 -4.27 -11.09 11.15
CA GLY A 166 -5.06 -9.90 11.46
C GLY A 166 -5.91 -10.09 12.72
N ALA A 167 -6.43 -8.99 13.27
CA ALA A 167 -7.33 -9.04 14.44
C ALA A 167 -8.58 -9.89 14.16
N ILE A 168 -9.09 -9.83 12.92
CA ILE A 168 -9.99 -10.83 12.35
C ILE A 168 -9.22 -11.58 11.26
N PHE A 169 -9.01 -12.88 11.45
CA PHE A 169 -8.33 -13.76 10.50
C PHE A 169 -9.32 -14.75 9.87
N LEU A 170 -9.42 -14.74 8.54
CA LEU A 170 -10.35 -15.58 7.77
C LEU A 170 -9.60 -16.40 6.72
N GLU A 171 -9.64 -17.71 6.84
CA GLU A 171 -9.08 -18.65 5.86
C GLU A 171 -10.09 -19.75 5.53
N GLY A 172 -10.22 -20.09 4.26
CA GLY A 172 -11.13 -21.14 3.82
C GLY A 172 -12.60 -20.80 4.08
N THR A 173 -13.06 -19.60 3.72
CA THR A 173 -14.44 -19.14 4.00
C THR A 173 -15.27 -18.88 2.73
N GLU A 174 -16.59 -19.00 2.84
CA GLU A 174 -17.53 -18.57 1.82
C GLU A 174 -18.64 -17.70 2.42
N GLY A 175 -18.83 -16.51 1.85
CA GLY A 175 -19.86 -15.55 2.29
C GLY A 175 -19.59 -14.91 3.65
N ALA A 176 -18.35 -14.92 4.14
CA ALA A 176 -18.00 -14.28 5.41
C ALA A 176 -18.22 -12.77 5.36
N THR A 177 -18.87 -12.21 6.39
CA THR A 177 -19.18 -10.78 6.48
C THR A 177 -18.59 -10.15 7.73
N VAL A 178 -17.90 -9.02 7.57
CA VAL A 178 -17.48 -8.13 8.67
C VAL A 178 -18.15 -6.78 8.45
N ALA A 179 -19.11 -6.43 9.31
CA ALA A 179 -19.96 -5.26 9.09
C ALA A 179 -20.17 -4.38 10.32
N GLN A 180 -20.19 -3.07 10.14
CA GLN A 180 -20.57 -2.14 11.23
C GLN A 180 -19.70 -2.28 12.48
N CYS A 181 -18.44 -2.72 12.33
CA CYS A 181 -17.50 -2.85 13.43
C CYS A 181 -16.63 -1.60 13.56
N HIS A 182 -16.10 -1.37 14.76
CA HIS A 182 -15.03 -0.42 15.02
C HIS A 182 -13.74 -1.18 15.33
N LEU A 183 -12.81 -1.16 14.40
CA LEU A 183 -11.51 -1.80 14.50
C LEU A 183 -10.48 -0.75 14.95
N THR A 184 -10.06 -0.78 16.22
CA THR A 184 -9.21 0.31 16.74
C THR A 184 -8.13 -0.14 17.70
N ARG A 185 -6.99 0.57 17.74
CA ARG A 185 -5.83 0.19 18.58
C ARG A 185 -5.42 -1.26 18.33
N LEU A 186 -5.35 -1.63 17.06
CA LEU A 186 -4.98 -2.96 16.63
C LEU A 186 -3.55 -2.90 16.12
N ASP A 187 -2.56 -3.34 16.89
CA ASP A 187 -1.15 -3.14 16.54
C ASP A 187 -0.61 -4.06 15.41
N GLY A 188 -1.50 -4.80 14.74
CA GLY A 188 -1.24 -5.57 13.53
C GLY A 188 -2.13 -5.15 12.35
N ASN A 189 -2.53 -6.11 11.51
CA ASN A 189 -3.56 -5.85 10.48
C ASN A 189 -4.97 -5.95 11.09
N GLY A 190 -5.94 -5.20 10.55
CA GLY A 190 -7.33 -5.25 11.01
C GLY A 190 -8.05 -6.54 10.61
N VAL A 191 -8.37 -6.69 9.32
CA VAL A 191 -8.97 -7.92 8.75
C VAL A 191 -8.03 -8.54 7.73
N PHE A 192 -7.80 -9.85 7.85
CA PHE A 192 -6.93 -10.59 6.94
C PHE A 192 -7.68 -11.75 6.28
N LEU A 193 -7.75 -11.74 4.94
CA LEU A 193 -8.29 -12.82 4.11
C LEU A 193 -7.15 -13.70 3.58
N SER A 194 -6.91 -14.83 4.22
CA SER A 194 -5.84 -15.77 3.86
C SER A 194 -6.37 -16.89 2.96
N GLY A 195 -5.66 -17.19 1.87
CA GLY A 195 -5.93 -18.35 1.03
C GLY A 195 -7.33 -18.33 0.41
N TYR A 196 -8.02 -19.48 0.42
CA TYR A 196 -9.37 -19.57 -0.15
C TYR A 196 -10.38 -18.71 0.60
N ASN A 197 -10.91 -17.68 -0.06
CA ASN A 197 -12.10 -16.96 0.38
C ASN A 197 -13.00 -16.70 -0.84
N ARG A 198 -14.32 -16.86 -0.70
CA ARG A 198 -15.30 -16.52 -1.75
C ARG A 198 -16.37 -15.59 -1.22
N ASN A 199 -16.64 -14.53 -1.97
CA ASN A 199 -17.74 -13.60 -1.67
C ASN A 199 -17.64 -12.99 -0.27
N ALA A 200 -16.41 -12.74 0.21
CA ALA A 200 -16.20 -12.06 1.49
C ALA A 200 -16.67 -10.60 1.39
N THR A 201 -17.34 -10.09 2.42
CA THR A 201 -17.83 -8.71 2.46
C THR A 201 -17.32 -7.99 3.70
N ILE A 202 -16.57 -6.91 3.52
CA ILE A 202 -16.11 -6.02 4.60
C ILE A 202 -16.77 -4.66 4.37
N THR A 203 -17.78 -4.32 5.17
CA THR A 203 -18.63 -3.15 4.89
C THR A 203 -19.04 -2.31 6.09
N ALA A 204 -19.16 -0.99 5.88
CA ALA A 204 -19.65 -0.07 6.89
C ALA A 204 -18.85 -0.10 8.21
N ASN A 205 -17.57 -0.46 8.17
CA ASN A 205 -16.70 -0.48 9.35
C ASN A 205 -15.96 0.85 9.49
N GLU A 206 -15.60 1.20 10.73
CA GLU A 206 -14.54 2.18 11.00
C GLU A 206 -13.25 1.42 11.37
N ALA A 207 -12.14 1.73 10.72
CA ALA A 207 -10.81 1.30 11.15
C ALA A 207 -9.97 2.53 11.51
N SER A 208 -9.53 2.63 12.76
CA SER A 208 -8.74 3.77 13.25
C SER A 208 -7.66 3.38 14.25
N TRP A 209 -6.45 3.92 14.12
CA TRP A 209 -5.29 3.53 14.94
C TRP A 209 -4.91 2.06 14.76
N VAL A 210 -4.65 1.67 13.50
CA VAL A 210 -4.22 0.31 13.13
C VAL A 210 -2.72 0.30 12.87
N GLY A 211 -2.01 -0.65 13.45
CA GLY A 211 -0.57 -0.80 13.42
C GLY A 211 0.00 -1.06 12.04
N ALA A 212 -0.73 -1.79 11.20
CA ALA A 212 -0.39 -2.11 9.82
C ALA A 212 -1.56 -1.80 8.86
N SER A 213 -1.92 -2.71 7.95
CA SER A 213 -3.00 -2.48 6.99
C SER A 213 -4.38 -2.68 7.64
N ALA A 214 -5.36 -1.84 7.27
CA ALA A 214 -6.72 -2.00 7.78
C ALA A 214 -7.31 -3.33 7.31
N PHE A 215 -7.22 -3.60 6.00
CA PHE A 215 -7.73 -4.80 5.37
C PHE A 215 -6.69 -5.36 4.40
N ALA A 216 -6.44 -6.66 4.45
CA ALA A 216 -5.46 -7.33 3.61
C ALA A 216 -5.98 -8.67 3.09
N ALA A 217 -5.58 -9.03 1.86
CA ALA A 217 -5.87 -10.34 1.27
C ALA A 217 -4.62 -10.95 0.64
N TRP A 218 -4.40 -12.24 0.89
CA TRP A 218 -3.26 -12.96 0.34
C TRP A 218 -3.62 -14.41 0.01
N GLY A 219 -3.67 -14.74 -1.28
CA GLY A 219 -3.93 -16.10 -1.76
C GLY A 219 -2.73 -17.03 -1.81
N TRP A 220 -2.99 -18.26 -2.27
CA TRP A 220 -1.97 -19.27 -2.57
C TRP A 220 -2.00 -19.64 -4.05
N THR A 221 -0.85 -19.96 -4.62
CA THR A 221 -0.70 -20.53 -5.96
C THR A 221 0.02 -21.86 -5.89
N SER A 222 -0.08 -22.63 -6.98
CA SER A 222 0.66 -23.88 -7.10
C SER A 222 1.94 -23.69 -7.94
N ARG A 223 2.89 -24.61 -7.74
CA ARG A 223 4.17 -24.67 -8.45
C ARG A 223 4.08 -25.23 -9.87
N CYS A 224 2.88 -25.54 -10.38
CA CYS A 224 2.68 -26.15 -11.68
C CYS A 224 3.00 -25.15 -12.81
N LEU A 225 3.63 -25.62 -13.89
CA LEU A 225 3.93 -24.80 -15.08
C LEU A 225 3.14 -25.21 -16.32
N ASN A 226 2.42 -26.34 -16.27
CA ASN A 226 1.66 -26.85 -17.39
C ASN A 226 0.31 -27.47 -16.97
N GLY A 227 -0.52 -27.76 -17.97
CA GLY A 227 -1.90 -28.23 -17.82
C GLY A 227 -2.10 -29.33 -16.79
N ASN A 228 -1.29 -30.39 -16.89
CA ASN A 228 -1.32 -31.60 -16.07
C ASN A 228 -0.33 -31.58 -14.88
N CYS A 229 0.36 -30.46 -14.64
CA CYS A 229 1.35 -30.29 -13.57
C CYS A 229 2.49 -31.33 -13.57
N SER A 230 2.86 -31.86 -14.74
CA SER A 230 4.05 -32.71 -14.87
C SER A 230 5.36 -31.90 -14.79
N VAL A 231 5.29 -30.58 -15.06
CA VAL A 231 6.41 -29.65 -14.89
C VAL A 231 6.12 -28.75 -13.70
N ARG A 232 7.08 -28.67 -12.77
CA ARG A 232 6.95 -27.93 -11.51
C ARG A 232 8.18 -27.06 -11.26
N LEU A 233 7.98 -25.84 -10.76
CA LEU A 233 9.07 -25.02 -10.24
C LEU A 233 9.69 -25.69 -9.00
N PRO A 234 10.99 -25.54 -8.71
CA PRO A 234 11.63 -26.08 -7.51
C PRO A 234 11.24 -25.35 -6.21
N TYR A 235 10.53 -24.22 -6.32
CA TYR A 235 10.11 -23.37 -5.20
C TYR A 235 8.76 -23.78 -4.60
N PRO A 236 8.45 -23.37 -3.35
CA PRO A 236 7.18 -23.69 -2.69
C PRO A 236 5.97 -23.00 -3.31
N VAL A 237 6.17 -21.88 -4.02
CA VAL A 237 5.14 -21.10 -4.72
C VAL A 237 5.43 -21.04 -6.22
N GLY A 238 4.40 -20.77 -7.03
CA GLY A 238 4.54 -20.64 -8.48
C GLY A 238 3.42 -19.80 -9.12
N PRO A 239 3.34 -19.75 -10.46
CA PRO A 239 2.41 -18.85 -11.15
C PRO A 239 0.99 -19.43 -11.30
N ASP A 240 0.77 -20.70 -10.98
CA ASP A 240 -0.49 -21.37 -11.34
C ASP A 240 -1.60 -21.16 -10.31
N GLY A 241 -2.53 -20.27 -10.68
CA GLY A 241 -3.71 -19.91 -9.91
C GLY A 241 -4.95 -20.77 -10.17
N ARG A 242 -4.89 -21.75 -11.08
CA ARG A 242 -6.07 -22.57 -11.47
C ARG A 242 -6.64 -23.38 -10.31
N GLY A 243 -5.83 -23.70 -9.31
CA GLY A 243 -6.26 -24.41 -8.10
C GLY A 243 -7.27 -23.65 -7.24
N GLY A 244 -7.44 -22.33 -7.44
CA GLY A 244 -8.49 -21.55 -6.80
C GLY A 244 -8.27 -21.17 -5.33
N GLU A 245 -7.09 -21.40 -4.75
CA GLU A 245 -6.76 -21.09 -3.34
C GLU A 245 -6.52 -19.59 -3.05
N GLN A 246 -7.16 -18.72 -3.81
CA GLN A 246 -7.02 -17.26 -3.72
C GLN A 246 -8.31 -16.63 -3.22
N PRO A 247 -8.30 -15.49 -2.51
CA PRO A 247 -9.51 -14.70 -2.28
C PRO A 247 -10.09 -14.22 -3.61
N ARG A 248 -11.40 -14.38 -3.81
CA ARG A 248 -12.12 -13.94 -5.02
C ARG A 248 -13.50 -13.39 -4.69
N HIS A 249 -13.97 -12.46 -5.52
CA HIS A 249 -15.28 -11.82 -5.40
C HIS A 249 -15.45 -11.09 -4.05
N THR A 250 -14.36 -10.54 -3.53
CA THR A 250 -14.37 -9.79 -2.28
C THR A 250 -14.99 -8.42 -2.49
N THR A 251 -15.88 -7.99 -1.60
CA THR A 251 -16.46 -6.64 -1.59
C THR A 251 -15.99 -5.86 -0.37
N ILE A 252 -15.29 -4.75 -0.60
CA ILE A 252 -14.86 -3.79 0.42
C ILE A 252 -15.66 -2.51 0.18
N SER A 253 -16.64 -2.20 1.03
CA SER A 253 -17.52 -1.07 0.75
C SER A 253 -17.99 -0.24 1.92
N HIS A 254 -18.12 1.08 1.72
CA HIS A 254 -18.63 2.01 2.72
C HIS A 254 -17.85 2.04 4.04
N ASN A 255 -16.56 1.67 4.02
CA ASN A 255 -15.72 1.73 5.21
C ASN A 255 -15.08 3.12 5.36
N LEU A 256 -14.90 3.55 6.61
CA LEU A 256 -14.08 4.70 6.98
C LEU A 256 -12.75 4.19 7.56
N VAL A 257 -11.63 4.54 6.94
CA VAL A 257 -10.30 4.10 7.39
C VAL A 257 -9.39 5.28 7.59
N ARG A 258 -8.87 5.45 8.80
CA ARG A 258 -8.04 6.60 9.17
C ARG A 258 -6.94 6.22 10.15
N GLU A 259 -5.83 6.96 10.16
CA GLU A 259 -4.71 6.74 11.09
C GLU A 259 -4.25 5.26 11.15
N ILE A 260 -3.72 4.75 10.04
CA ILE A 260 -3.20 3.37 9.94
C ILE A 260 -1.69 3.35 9.78
N GLY A 261 -1.08 2.16 9.80
CA GLY A 261 0.37 1.98 9.69
C GLY A 261 1.13 2.70 10.80
N ILE A 262 0.62 2.64 12.04
CA ILE A 262 1.28 3.24 13.21
C ILE A 262 2.69 2.65 13.38
N TRP A 263 2.82 1.34 13.20
CA TRP A 263 4.07 0.60 13.36
C TRP A 263 4.71 0.24 12.02
N GLN A 264 3.94 -0.37 11.11
CA GLN A 264 4.41 -0.74 9.80
C GLN A 264 4.05 0.33 8.76
N LYS A 265 5.06 0.95 8.16
CA LYS A 265 4.84 2.03 7.19
C LYS A 265 4.51 1.53 5.80
N GLN A 266 4.76 0.27 5.47
CA GLN A 266 4.25 -0.36 4.25
C GLN A 266 2.85 -0.91 4.49
N SER A 267 1.82 -0.06 4.42
CA SER A 267 0.45 -0.42 4.79
C SER A 267 -0.62 0.37 4.01
N SER A 268 -1.80 -0.23 3.86
CA SER A 268 -2.92 0.33 3.08
C SER A 268 -4.27 0.22 3.82
N MET A 269 -5.26 0.99 3.36
CA MET A 269 -6.67 0.67 3.61
C MET A 269 -6.97 -0.74 3.06
N TRP A 270 -6.56 -1.00 1.82
CA TRP A 270 -6.67 -2.30 1.19
C TRP A 270 -5.36 -2.73 0.56
N PHE A 271 -4.81 -3.83 1.06
CA PHE A 271 -3.74 -4.58 0.42
C PHE A 271 -4.29 -5.84 -0.23
N GLN A 272 -3.85 -6.16 -1.45
CA GLN A 272 -4.07 -7.49 -1.99
C GLN A 272 -2.86 -8.05 -2.72
N ALA A 273 -2.67 -9.36 -2.59
CA ALA A 273 -1.72 -10.13 -3.38
C ALA A 273 -2.30 -11.51 -3.70
N VAL A 274 -2.03 -12.03 -4.90
CA VAL A 274 -2.56 -13.32 -5.36
C VAL A 274 -4.07 -13.39 -5.10
N THR A 275 -4.76 -12.32 -5.50
CA THR A 275 -6.17 -12.00 -5.18
C THR A 275 -6.76 -11.26 -6.37
N THR A 276 -8.05 -11.49 -6.68
CA THR A 276 -8.66 -11.04 -7.94
C THR A 276 -10.17 -10.85 -7.77
N GLN A 277 -10.79 -10.10 -8.69
CA GLN A 277 -12.24 -9.85 -8.69
C GLN A 277 -12.69 -9.14 -7.39
N THR A 278 -11.84 -8.27 -6.84
CA THR A 278 -12.16 -7.43 -5.68
C THR A 278 -12.93 -6.19 -6.14
N THR A 279 -14.01 -5.86 -5.44
CA THR A 279 -14.76 -4.61 -5.62
C THR A 279 -14.53 -3.70 -4.41
N LEU A 280 -13.88 -2.55 -4.63
CA LEU A 280 -13.70 -1.48 -3.66
C LEU A 280 -14.65 -0.33 -4.00
N ARG A 281 -15.67 -0.10 -3.17
CA ARG A 281 -16.70 0.89 -3.46
C ARG A 281 -17.12 1.76 -2.29
N GLY A 282 -17.14 3.08 -2.48
CA GLY A 282 -17.73 3.98 -1.50
C GLY A 282 -16.92 4.09 -0.21
N ASN A 283 -15.64 3.70 -0.20
CA ASN A 283 -14.80 3.79 0.98
C ASN A 283 -14.19 5.20 1.09
N VAL A 284 -13.95 5.63 2.32
CA VAL A 284 -13.22 6.86 2.63
C VAL A 284 -11.95 6.47 3.38
N HIS A 285 -10.79 6.86 2.85
CA HIS A 285 -9.52 6.68 3.53
C HIS A 285 -8.70 7.95 3.59
N PHE A 286 -8.17 8.26 4.77
CA PHE A 286 -7.15 9.29 4.93
C PHE A 286 -6.12 9.00 6.02
N ASN A 287 -5.02 9.75 6.02
CA ASN A 287 -3.94 9.63 7.00
C ASN A 287 -3.30 8.23 7.02
N GLY A 288 -2.80 7.79 5.86
CA GLY A 288 -2.01 6.57 5.70
C GLY A 288 -0.55 6.86 5.37
N PRO A 289 0.42 6.04 5.84
CA PRO A 289 1.84 6.31 5.63
C PRO A 289 2.30 6.01 4.20
N ARG A 290 1.58 5.13 3.48
CA ARG A 290 1.85 4.65 2.11
C ARG A 290 0.59 4.79 1.24
N ALA A 291 0.54 4.11 0.09
CA ALA A 291 -0.62 4.03 -0.77
C ALA A 291 -1.87 3.58 0.00
N GLY A 292 -3.03 4.15 -0.32
CA GLY A 292 -4.30 3.78 0.29
C GLY A 292 -4.82 2.43 -0.22
N ILE A 293 -4.62 2.17 -1.51
CA ILE A 293 -4.95 0.89 -2.16
C ILE A 293 -3.69 0.35 -2.83
N ASN A 294 -3.31 -0.89 -2.52
CA ASN A 294 -2.19 -1.56 -3.16
C ASN A 294 -2.61 -2.91 -3.75
N PHE A 295 -2.30 -3.09 -5.03
CA PHE A 295 -2.38 -4.37 -5.72
C PHE A 295 -0.95 -4.89 -5.97
N ASN A 296 -0.47 -5.80 -5.11
CA ASN A 296 0.93 -6.20 -5.09
C ASN A 296 1.36 -7.09 -6.28
N ASP A 297 0.42 -7.45 -7.15
CA ASP A 297 0.63 -8.24 -8.35
C ASP A 297 -0.54 -8.10 -9.34
N GLY A 298 -0.34 -8.58 -10.57
CA GLY A 298 -1.37 -8.64 -11.61
C GLY A 298 -2.29 -9.85 -11.55
N PHE A 299 -2.36 -10.62 -10.45
CA PHE A 299 -3.09 -11.88 -10.40
C PHE A 299 -4.56 -11.77 -10.87
N GLY A 300 -4.90 -12.47 -11.96
CA GLY A 300 -6.28 -12.71 -12.43
C GLY A 300 -7.04 -11.51 -13.01
N GLY A 301 -6.94 -10.32 -12.42
CA GLY A 301 -7.63 -9.11 -12.87
C GLY A 301 -9.07 -8.97 -12.41
N GLY A 302 -9.87 -8.22 -13.17
CA GLY A 302 -11.32 -8.11 -12.93
C GLY A 302 -11.70 -7.32 -11.67
N ASP A 303 -10.75 -6.62 -11.08
CA ASP A 303 -10.96 -5.75 -9.92
C ASP A 303 -11.65 -4.43 -10.32
N VAL A 304 -12.44 -3.88 -9.41
CA VAL A 304 -13.15 -2.61 -9.59
C VAL A 304 -12.88 -1.71 -8.39
N VAL A 305 -12.30 -0.54 -8.64
CA VAL A 305 -12.10 0.54 -7.67
C VAL A 305 -12.99 1.69 -8.07
N GLU A 306 -14.13 1.87 -7.39
CA GLU A 306 -15.10 2.89 -7.78
C GLU A 306 -15.69 3.72 -6.64
N ARG A 307 -15.93 5.01 -6.88
CA ARG A 307 -16.63 5.89 -5.92
C ARG A 307 -15.95 5.96 -4.55
N ASN A 308 -14.62 5.82 -4.49
CA ASN A 308 -13.86 5.96 -3.24
C ASN A 308 -13.31 7.38 -3.11
N LEU A 309 -13.12 7.82 -1.87
CA LEU A 309 -12.37 9.02 -1.50
C LEU A 309 -11.07 8.61 -0.83
N LEU A 310 -9.94 8.93 -1.43
CA LEU A 310 -8.60 8.74 -0.84
C LEU A 310 -7.93 10.09 -0.65
N ALA A 311 -7.45 10.39 0.54
CA ALA A 311 -6.72 11.63 0.83
C ALA A 311 -5.54 11.38 1.77
N ASN A 312 -4.56 12.27 1.81
CA ASN A 312 -3.47 12.22 2.81
C ASN A 312 -2.77 10.83 2.90
N THR A 313 -2.60 10.16 1.77
CA THR A 313 -1.78 8.94 1.63
C THR A 313 -0.32 9.31 1.43
N VAL A 314 0.58 8.34 1.60
CA VAL A 314 2.03 8.56 1.40
C VAL A 314 2.53 9.70 2.29
N ARG A 315 1.96 9.83 3.50
CA ARG A 315 2.25 10.94 4.41
C ARG A 315 3.65 10.85 5.02
N GLU A 316 4.14 9.62 5.20
CA GLU A 316 5.37 9.32 5.93
C GLU A 316 6.44 8.64 5.04
N SER A 317 6.02 8.04 3.92
CA SER A 317 6.87 7.38 2.91
C SER A 317 7.02 8.24 1.63
N GLY A 318 7.55 7.70 0.53
CA GLY A 318 7.66 8.41 -0.77
C GLY A 318 7.28 7.56 -2.00
N ASP A 319 7.57 7.98 -3.24
CA ASP A 319 7.56 7.14 -4.47
C ASP A 319 6.21 6.61 -5.01
N HIS A 320 5.12 6.69 -4.24
CA HIS A 320 3.80 6.17 -4.64
C HIS A 320 2.74 7.27 -4.74
N GLY A 321 1.57 6.91 -5.25
CA GLY A 321 0.30 7.64 -5.10
C GLY A 321 -0.70 6.99 -4.12
N PRO A 322 -1.93 7.54 -4.02
CA PRO A 322 -3.05 6.94 -3.29
C PRO A 322 -3.41 5.52 -3.76
N PHE A 323 -3.16 5.22 -5.04
CA PHE A 323 -3.22 3.88 -5.61
C PHE A 323 -1.83 3.48 -6.11
N ASN A 324 -1.42 2.24 -5.83
CA ASN A 324 -0.21 1.64 -6.40
C ASN A 324 -0.44 0.17 -6.81
N SER A 325 0.26 -0.27 -7.85
CA SER A 325 0.31 -1.68 -8.24
C SER A 325 1.66 -2.12 -8.80
N TRP A 326 1.93 -3.43 -8.72
CA TRP A 326 3.03 -4.09 -9.44
C TRP A 326 2.50 -5.26 -10.27
N ASP A 327 3.25 -5.69 -11.29
CA ASP A 327 3.00 -6.94 -12.03
C ASP A 327 4.29 -7.53 -12.62
N ARG A 328 5.21 -7.92 -11.75
CA ARG A 328 6.52 -8.47 -12.15
C ARG A 328 6.48 -9.97 -12.54
N LEU A 329 5.34 -10.64 -12.38
CA LEU A 329 5.21 -12.09 -12.58
C LEU A 329 3.88 -12.44 -13.29
N PRO A 330 3.92 -13.16 -14.42
CA PRO A 330 2.69 -13.63 -15.05
C PRO A 330 2.06 -14.79 -14.26
N TYR A 331 0.73 -14.76 -14.10
CA TYR A 331 -0.04 -15.81 -13.42
C TYR A 331 -0.95 -16.56 -14.37
N ILE A 332 -0.96 -17.89 -14.29
CA ILE A 332 -1.87 -18.72 -15.07
C ILE A 332 -3.21 -18.76 -14.36
N THR A 333 -4.22 -18.13 -14.95
CA THR A 333 -5.58 -18.08 -14.40
C THR A 333 -6.63 -18.36 -15.47
N THR A 334 -7.87 -18.61 -15.05
CA THR A 334 -9.04 -18.73 -15.93
C THR A 334 -9.97 -17.52 -15.83
N VAL A 335 -9.57 -16.47 -15.11
CA VAL A 335 -10.47 -15.36 -14.71
C VAL A 335 -10.99 -14.59 -15.92
N ARG A 336 -10.14 -14.33 -16.92
CA ARG A 336 -10.48 -13.50 -18.08
C ARG A 336 -11.55 -14.11 -18.99
N SER A 337 -11.45 -15.41 -19.27
CA SER A 337 -12.24 -16.06 -20.33
C SER A 337 -12.73 -17.47 -20.00
N GLY A 338 -12.50 -17.96 -18.78
CA GLY A 338 -12.74 -19.35 -18.41
C GLY A 338 -11.66 -20.33 -18.90
N VAL A 339 -10.79 -19.92 -19.82
CA VAL A 339 -9.69 -20.73 -20.38
C VAL A 339 -8.37 -20.32 -19.71
N PRO A 340 -7.48 -21.27 -19.36
CA PRO A 340 -6.16 -20.96 -18.81
C PRO A 340 -5.36 -19.98 -19.69
N SER A 341 -4.94 -18.87 -19.11
CA SER A 341 -4.15 -17.82 -19.76
C SER A 341 -3.29 -17.07 -18.74
N VAL A 342 -2.22 -16.42 -19.22
CA VAL A 342 -1.44 -15.46 -18.44
C VAL A 342 -1.98 -14.04 -18.53
N LEU A 343 -2.96 -13.79 -19.40
CA LEU A 343 -3.52 -12.46 -19.56
C LEU A 343 -4.61 -12.22 -18.50
N PRO A 344 -4.46 -11.22 -17.63
CA PRO A 344 -5.48 -10.90 -16.63
C PRO A 344 -6.73 -10.29 -17.30
N ALA A 345 -7.84 -10.35 -16.58
CA ALA A 345 -9.02 -9.56 -16.92
C ALA A 345 -8.76 -8.06 -16.67
N TRP A 346 -9.42 -7.19 -17.42
CA TRP A 346 -9.31 -5.75 -17.23
C TRP A 346 -9.75 -5.32 -15.84
N ARG A 347 -8.97 -4.45 -15.21
CA ARG A 347 -9.28 -3.77 -13.97
C ARG A 347 -9.87 -2.40 -14.27
N HIS A 348 -10.77 -1.92 -13.41
CA HIS A 348 -11.43 -0.64 -13.60
C HIS A 348 -11.20 0.26 -12.39
N ILE A 349 -10.64 1.45 -12.61
CA ILE A 349 -10.50 2.51 -11.60
C ILE A 349 -11.34 3.70 -12.10
N ARG A 350 -12.48 3.96 -11.46
CA ARG A 350 -13.43 4.96 -11.96
C ARG A 350 -14.22 5.70 -10.91
N LEU A 351 -14.67 6.92 -11.21
CA LEU A 351 -15.57 7.69 -10.34
C LEU A 351 -14.98 7.96 -8.95
N ASN A 352 -13.65 7.90 -8.78
CA ASN A 352 -13.00 8.16 -7.51
C ASN A 352 -12.59 9.63 -7.39
N LEU A 353 -12.56 10.13 -6.15
CA LEU A 353 -11.91 11.37 -5.78
C LEU A 353 -10.61 11.01 -5.04
N MET A 354 -9.46 11.41 -5.56
CA MET A 354 -8.19 11.20 -4.87
C MET A 354 -7.43 12.52 -4.69
N MET A 355 -7.03 12.79 -3.45
CA MET A 355 -6.30 13.97 -3.05
C MET A 355 -4.89 13.56 -2.61
N SER A 356 -3.95 13.63 -3.54
CA SER A 356 -2.55 13.30 -3.33
C SER A 356 -1.83 14.48 -2.68
N VAL A 357 -1.69 14.46 -1.35
CA VAL A 357 -0.95 15.49 -0.62
C VAL A 357 0.32 14.91 0.03
N TYR A 358 1.15 15.79 0.59
CA TYR A 358 2.46 15.45 1.19
C TYR A 358 3.47 14.90 0.18
N ALA A 359 3.91 13.64 0.33
CA ALA A 359 4.93 13.01 -0.51
C ALA A 359 4.33 12.05 -1.55
N SER A 360 3.00 12.08 -1.74
CA SER A 360 2.34 11.38 -2.86
C SER A 360 2.88 11.91 -4.19
N GLN A 361 3.51 11.05 -4.99
CA GLN A 361 4.07 11.42 -6.28
C GLN A 361 3.00 11.33 -7.38
N GLU A 362 2.27 10.23 -7.50
CA GLU A 362 1.27 10.02 -8.55
C GLU A 362 -0.18 10.10 -8.03
N ALA A 363 -1.14 10.13 -8.96
CA ALA A 363 -2.55 9.81 -8.67
C ALA A 363 -2.74 8.29 -8.74
N ILE A 364 -2.26 7.72 -9.84
CA ILE A 364 -2.33 6.30 -10.15
C ILE A 364 -0.92 5.84 -10.51
N ASP A 365 -0.36 5.04 -9.63
CA ASP A 365 0.97 4.44 -9.78
C ASP A 365 0.83 2.99 -10.27
N THR A 366 0.82 2.81 -11.59
CA THR A 366 0.93 1.47 -12.20
C THR A 366 2.40 1.17 -12.47
N ASP A 367 3.09 0.76 -11.41
CA ASP A 367 4.53 0.52 -11.35
C ASP A 367 4.93 -0.79 -12.07
N ASP A 368 6.21 -1.17 -12.00
CA ASP A 368 6.84 -2.31 -12.70
C ASP A 368 5.91 -3.39 -13.28
N GLY A 369 5.82 -3.43 -14.61
CA GLY A 369 5.09 -4.44 -15.37
C GLY A 369 3.56 -4.33 -15.30
N SER A 370 3.01 -3.43 -14.47
CA SER A 370 1.56 -3.29 -14.28
C SER A 370 0.81 -3.11 -15.59
N ALA A 371 -0.23 -3.92 -15.78
CA ALA A 371 -0.99 -3.90 -17.03
C ALA A 371 -2.49 -4.20 -16.86
N TYR A 372 -3.23 -3.95 -17.93
CA TYR A 372 -4.68 -4.20 -18.05
C TYR A 372 -5.54 -3.33 -17.12
N TYR A 373 -5.25 -2.03 -17.06
CA TYR A 373 -6.03 -1.06 -16.30
C TYR A 373 -6.86 -0.13 -17.20
N LYS A 374 -8.14 0.05 -16.86
CA LYS A 374 -8.96 1.15 -17.36
C LYS A 374 -9.16 2.16 -16.25
N VAL A 375 -8.53 3.33 -16.39
CA VAL A 375 -8.56 4.43 -15.43
C VAL A 375 -9.40 5.55 -16.03
N TYR A 376 -10.64 5.73 -15.58
CA TYR A 376 -11.52 6.68 -16.25
C TYR A 376 -12.52 7.37 -15.36
N ARG A 377 -12.89 8.59 -15.73
CA ARG A 377 -13.92 9.36 -15.00
C ARG A 377 -13.57 9.54 -13.52
N ASN A 378 -12.31 9.83 -13.22
CA ASN A 378 -11.86 10.14 -11.87
C ASN A 378 -11.51 11.63 -11.73
N PHE A 379 -11.54 12.12 -10.50
CA PHE A 379 -11.07 13.45 -10.15
C PHE A 379 -9.85 13.33 -9.23
N PHE A 380 -8.69 13.73 -9.74
CA PHE A 380 -7.41 13.69 -9.04
C PHE A 380 -6.95 15.10 -8.71
N LEU A 381 -6.60 15.35 -7.45
CA LEU A 381 -6.14 16.64 -6.94
C LEU A 381 -4.72 16.50 -6.41
N TYR A 382 -3.84 17.45 -6.75
CA TYR A 382 -2.47 17.59 -6.24
C TYR A 382 -1.50 16.41 -6.52
N ALA A 383 -1.91 15.49 -7.37
CA ALA A 383 -1.12 14.34 -7.81
C ALA A 383 0.03 14.75 -8.73
N ALA A 384 1.19 15.08 -8.14
CA ALA A 384 2.31 15.71 -8.83
C ALA A 384 2.64 15.10 -10.21
N HIS A 385 2.54 13.78 -10.38
CA HIS A 385 2.89 13.04 -11.59
C HIS A 385 1.73 12.23 -12.22
N GLY A 386 0.47 12.57 -11.92
CA GLY A 386 -0.68 12.08 -12.68
C GLY A 386 -0.74 10.55 -12.78
N LEU A 387 -0.62 10.01 -14.01
CA LEU A 387 -0.53 8.57 -14.25
C LEU A 387 0.91 8.12 -14.53
N LYS A 388 1.37 7.15 -13.73
CA LYS A 388 2.62 6.40 -13.95
C LYS A 388 2.34 5.07 -14.62
N SER A 389 2.98 4.82 -15.76
CA SER A 389 3.07 3.52 -16.45
C SER A 389 4.45 3.32 -17.11
N ASP A 390 5.53 3.34 -16.32
CA ASP A 390 6.91 3.06 -16.75
C ASP A 390 7.33 1.61 -16.40
N PHE A 391 8.62 1.29 -16.49
CA PHE A 391 9.19 -0.01 -16.15
C PHE A 391 8.45 -1.22 -16.74
N ASN A 392 8.17 -1.14 -18.05
CA ASN A 392 7.43 -2.14 -18.81
C ASN A 392 5.94 -2.26 -18.45
N GLY A 393 5.35 -1.33 -17.68
CA GLY A 393 3.91 -1.18 -17.61
C GLY A 393 3.31 -0.94 -19.00
N HIS A 394 2.13 -1.49 -19.27
CA HIS A 394 1.53 -1.50 -20.60
C HIS A 394 0.00 -1.76 -20.54
N ASP A 395 -0.71 -1.64 -21.66
CA ASP A 395 -2.16 -1.88 -21.70
C ASP A 395 -2.94 -1.10 -20.61
N THR A 396 -2.55 0.14 -20.32
CA THR A 396 -3.25 1.07 -19.44
C THR A 396 -4.01 2.11 -20.25
N GLN A 397 -5.32 2.18 -20.07
CA GLN A 397 -6.22 3.10 -20.77
C GLN A 397 -6.75 4.15 -19.79
N ALA A 398 -6.22 5.36 -19.87
CA ALA A 398 -6.63 6.51 -19.08
C ALA A 398 -7.46 7.51 -19.89
N TYR A 399 -8.73 7.68 -19.52
CA TYR A 399 -9.62 8.57 -20.25
C TYR A 399 -10.70 9.27 -19.43
N GLU A 400 -11.14 10.44 -19.87
CA GLU A 400 -12.21 11.21 -19.21
C GLU A 400 -11.90 11.52 -17.73
N ASN A 401 -10.63 11.56 -17.33
CA ASN A 401 -10.22 11.96 -15.99
C ASN A 401 -9.93 13.46 -15.92
N VAL A 402 -10.03 14.01 -14.72
CA VAL A 402 -9.59 15.37 -14.39
C VAL A 402 -8.37 15.27 -13.47
N TYR A 403 -7.21 15.69 -13.98
CA TYR A 403 -5.98 15.85 -13.21
C TYR A 403 -5.83 17.32 -12.85
N ALA A 404 -6.15 17.68 -11.62
CA ALA A 404 -6.19 19.05 -11.15
C ALA A 404 -5.00 19.42 -10.27
N TYR A 405 -4.40 20.58 -10.57
CA TYR A 405 -3.27 21.16 -9.84
C TYR A 405 -2.07 20.21 -9.73
N VAL A 406 -1.70 19.59 -10.85
CA VAL A 406 -0.58 18.63 -10.93
C VAL A 406 0.65 19.27 -11.56
N SER A 407 1.84 18.79 -11.23
CA SER A 407 3.05 19.20 -11.94
C SER A 407 3.07 18.59 -13.34
N ASP A 408 2.63 17.33 -13.43
CA ASP A 408 2.53 16.53 -14.64
C ASP A 408 1.34 15.57 -14.64
N CYS A 409 0.55 15.59 -15.71
CA CYS A 409 -0.58 14.70 -15.91
C CYS A 409 -0.16 13.38 -16.58
N TRP A 410 0.84 13.45 -17.46
CA TRP A 410 1.28 12.33 -18.27
C TRP A 410 2.76 12.49 -18.65
N GLY A 411 3.59 11.70 -17.97
CA GLY A 411 5.01 11.49 -18.26
C GLY A 411 5.88 12.73 -18.03
N PRO A 412 6.85 12.75 -17.09
CA PRO A 412 7.82 13.83 -17.01
C PRO A 412 8.45 14.10 -18.36
N ALA A 413 8.75 15.36 -18.61
CA ALA A 413 9.65 15.83 -19.66
C ALA A 413 11.06 15.24 -19.45
N GLY A 414 11.20 13.93 -19.71
CA GLY A 414 12.24 13.08 -19.12
C GLY A 414 12.18 11.60 -19.56
N LYS A 415 11.71 11.32 -20.78
CA LYS A 415 12.08 10.22 -21.69
C LYS A 415 11.99 8.72 -21.26
N MET A 416 11.73 8.32 -20.02
CA MET A 416 11.67 6.89 -19.65
C MET A 416 10.31 6.23 -20.00
N TRP A 417 9.22 6.95 -19.74
CA TRP A 417 7.81 6.60 -20.01
C TRP A 417 7.48 6.39 -21.48
N LEU A 418 8.27 6.99 -22.39
CA LEU A 418 8.11 6.86 -23.83
C LEU A 418 8.89 5.65 -24.40
N LYS A 419 9.60 4.88 -23.58
CA LYS A 419 10.31 3.66 -23.99
C LYS A 419 9.56 2.36 -23.61
N THR A 420 8.52 2.49 -22.79
CA THR A 420 7.67 1.41 -22.27
C THR A 420 6.21 1.88 -22.35
N GLY A 421 5.19 1.04 -22.16
CA GLY A 421 3.79 1.48 -22.34
C GLY A 421 3.15 1.10 -23.66
N ALA A 422 3.47 -0.07 -24.20
CA ALA A 422 2.77 -0.59 -25.38
C ALA A 422 1.25 -0.64 -25.13
N ASN A 423 0.46 -0.28 -26.14
CA ASN A 423 -1.01 -0.21 -26.06
C ASN A 423 -1.59 0.74 -25.00
N ASN A 424 -0.77 1.59 -24.36
CA ASN A 424 -1.30 2.60 -23.46
C ASN A 424 -2.13 3.63 -24.22
N THR A 425 -3.14 4.18 -23.56
CA THR A 425 -3.98 5.23 -24.12
C THR A 425 -4.17 6.32 -23.07
N PHE A 426 -3.87 7.57 -23.43
CA PHE A 426 -4.14 8.74 -22.60
C PHE A 426 -4.99 9.74 -23.41
N ARG A 427 -6.32 9.70 -23.24
CA ARG A 427 -7.24 10.44 -24.11
C ARG A 427 -8.38 11.12 -23.40
N ASP A 428 -8.93 12.18 -23.97
CA ASP A 428 -10.15 12.82 -23.46
C ASP A 428 -10.03 13.29 -21.99
N ASN A 429 -8.81 13.47 -21.46
CA ASN A 429 -8.57 13.92 -20.09
C ASN A 429 -8.49 15.46 -20.02
N ALA A 430 -8.84 16.03 -18.88
CA ALA A 430 -8.52 17.40 -18.51
C ALA A 430 -7.27 17.42 -17.63
N CYS A 431 -6.28 18.22 -17.99
CA CYS A 431 -5.00 18.34 -17.33
C CYS A 431 -4.77 19.79 -16.90
N ILE A 432 -4.89 20.09 -15.62
CA ILE A 432 -4.68 21.42 -15.07
C ILE A 432 -3.31 21.43 -14.38
N ALA A 433 -2.30 21.86 -15.12
CA ALA A 433 -0.91 21.85 -14.67
C ALA A 433 -0.58 23.12 -13.87
N ASN A 434 0.00 22.96 -12.67
CA ASN A 434 0.44 24.05 -11.80
C ASN A 434 1.90 24.49 -12.06
N SER A 435 2.52 23.99 -13.14
CA SER A 435 3.91 24.29 -13.51
C SER A 435 3.99 25.08 -14.82
N ASP A 436 4.92 26.04 -14.89
CA ASP A 436 5.16 26.87 -16.08
C ASP A 436 5.89 26.11 -17.20
N GLU A 437 6.53 24.97 -16.86
CA GLU A 437 7.41 24.22 -17.75
C GLU A 437 7.08 22.71 -17.85
N GLY A 438 6.18 22.18 -17.02
CA GLY A 438 5.87 20.76 -17.00
C GLY A 438 4.64 20.38 -17.82
N GLY A 439 4.42 19.07 -17.94
CA GLY A 439 3.17 18.54 -17.43
C GLY A 439 2.30 17.71 -18.37
N PHE A 440 2.74 17.52 -19.61
CA PHE A 440 2.05 16.70 -20.58
C PHE A 440 3.01 16.29 -21.71
N ALA A 441 3.32 15.01 -21.82
CA ALA A 441 4.07 14.46 -22.94
C ALA A 441 3.15 14.19 -24.16
N SER A 442 3.64 14.52 -25.36
CA SER A 442 3.04 14.05 -26.63
C SER A 442 3.78 12.81 -27.11
N ASP A 443 3.09 12.00 -27.92
CA ASP A 443 3.57 10.86 -28.69
C ASP A 443 4.53 11.21 -29.86
N CYS A 444 5.09 12.41 -29.86
CA CYS A 444 5.96 12.91 -30.93
C CYS A 444 7.35 12.26 -31.02
N ALA A 445 7.70 11.32 -30.14
CA ALA A 445 9.03 10.74 -30.11
C ALA A 445 9.20 9.63 -31.15
N GLY A 446 10.29 9.68 -31.93
CA GLY A 446 10.64 8.68 -32.95
C GLY A 446 10.98 7.27 -32.43
N ALA A 447 10.72 6.99 -31.15
CA ALA A 447 10.82 5.67 -30.51
C ALA A 447 9.65 5.44 -29.55
N THR A 448 8.45 5.90 -29.91
CA THR A 448 7.23 5.72 -29.12
C THR A 448 6.85 4.23 -29.08
N PRO A 449 6.37 3.69 -27.94
CA PRO A 449 5.97 2.29 -27.83
C PRO A 449 4.84 1.97 -28.82
N VAL A 450 4.76 0.71 -29.24
CA VAL A 450 3.74 0.24 -30.18
C VAL A 450 2.34 0.57 -29.63
N ASN A 451 1.50 1.17 -30.47
CA ASN A 451 0.10 1.53 -30.17
C ASN A 451 -0.12 2.49 -28.98
N LEU A 452 0.90 3.24 -28.51
CA LEU A 452 0.64 4.33 -27.57
C LEU A 452 -0.22 5.41 -28.26
N THR A 453 -1.31 5.82 -27.62
CA THR A 453 -2.23 6.83 -28.16
C THR A 453 -2.42 7.98 -27.18
N ILE A 454 -2.13 9.21 -27.60
CA ILE A 454 -2.31 10.43 -26.78
C ILE A 454 -3.11 11.47 -27.56
N THR A 455 -4.42 11.59 -27.29
CA THR A 455 -5.36 12.31 -28.18
C THR A 455 -6.49 12.99 -27.41
N ARG A 456 -7.03 14.09 -27.95
CA ARG A 456 -8.21 14.81 -27.41
C ARG A 456 -8.11 15.25 -25.95
N ASN A 457 -6.89 15.46 -25.43
CA ASN A 457 -6.73 15.97 -24.08
C ASN A 457 -6.85 17.51 -24.06
N ARG A 458 -7.44 18.04 -22.98
CA ARG A 458 -7.51 19.49 -22.71
C ARG A 458 -6.48 19.83 -21.65
N VAL A 459 -5.41 20.49 -22.06
CA VAL A 459 -4.30 20.88 -21.18
C VAL A 459 -4.42 22.36 -20.83
N PHE A 460 -4.25 22.68 -19.55
CA PHE A 460 -4.31 24.02 -19.02
C PHE A 460 -3.05 24.31 -18.24
N ASN A 461 -2.39 25.44 -18.51
CA ASN A 461 -1.25 25.90 -17.73
C ASN A 461 -1.20 27.44 -17.71
N ARG A 462 -0.30 28.02 -16.91
CA ARG A 462 -0.26 29.48 -16.71
C ARG A 462 -0.10 30.29 -18.00
N ARG A 463 0.62 29.75 -18.99
CA ARG A 463 0.97 30.46 -20.25
C ARG A 463 0.01 30.16 -21.40
N GLY A 464 -0.85 29.16 -21.27
CA GLY A 464 -1.66 28.63 -22.38
C GLY A 464 -0.85 28.05 -23.54
N THR A 465 0.38 27.62 -23.28
CA THR A 465 1.31 27.07 -24.31
C THR A 465 2.17 25.97 -23.71
N LEU A 466 2.55 24.97 -24.50
CA LEU A 466 3.48 23.90 -24.08
C LEU A 466 4.85 24.07 -24.72
N LYS A 467 5.92 23.70 -24.00
CA LYS A 467 7.28 23.58 -24.54
C LYS A 467 7.52 22.26 -25.32
N VAL A 468 6.47 21.46 -25.52
CA VAL A 468 6.51 20.22 -26.30
C VAL A 468 5.72 20.40 -27.59
N LYS A 469 6.16 19.75 -28.67
CA LYS A 469 5.37 19.62 -29.89
C LYS A 469 4.18 18.69 -29.60
N LEU A 470 2.99 19.08 -30.04
CA LEU A 470 1.81 18.21 -30.09
C LEU A 470 1.72 17.57 -31.48
N CYS A 471 1.68 16.24 -31.55
CA CYS A 471 1.61 15.52 -32.82
C CYS A 471 0.18 15.17 -33.22
N ASP A 472 -0.68 14.90 -32.25
CA ASP A 472 -2.12 14.86 -32.46
C ASP A 472 -2.72 16.24 -32.17
N ALA A 473 -3.21 16.89 -33.22
CA ALA A 473 -3.79 18.24 -33.20
C ALA A 473 -5.12 18.34 -32.42
N SER A 474 -5.71 17.22 -32.02
CA SER A 474 -6.90 17.22 -31.17
C SER A 474 -6.59 17.49 -29.70
N ASN A 475 -5.32 17.39 -29.28
CA ASN A 475 -4.89 17.88 -27.98
C ASN A 475 -4.85 19.42 -28.01
N THR A 476 -5.46 20.06 -27.01
CA THR A 476 -5.57 21.52 -26.93
C THR A 476 -4.85 22.06 -25.70
N VAL A 477 -4.32 23.28 -25.78
CA VAL A 477 -3.66 23.97 -24.66
C VAL A 477 -4.31 25.34 -24.47
N LYS A 478 -4.67 25.68 -23.22
CA LYS A 478 -5.26 26.97 -22.84
C LYS A 478 -4.67 27.49 -21.54
N SER A 479 -4.89 28.77 -21.24
CA SER A 479 -4.58 29.35 -19.93
C SER A 479 -5.38 28.63 -18.84
N LEU A 480 -4.90 28.69 -17.59
CA LEU A 480 -5.60 28.11 -16.45
C LEU A 480 -7.08 28.56 -16.40
N PRO A 481 -8.03 27.63 -16.19
CA PRO A 481 -9.43 27.96 -15.93
C PRO A 481 -9.59 28.49 -14.49
N GLU A 482 -10.75 29.04 -14.18
CA GLU A 482 -11.10 29.42 -12.80
C GLU A 482 -11.32 28.18 -11.92
N ASP A 483 -11.04 28.26 -10.63
CA ASP A 483 -11.18 27.12 -9.69
C ASP A 483 -12.60 26.52 -9.72
N SER A 484 -13.63 27.37 -9.88
CA SER A 484 -15.02 26.93 -9.98
C SER A 484 -15.28 26.05 -11.22
N GLU A 485 -14.59 26.32 -12.34
CA GLU A 485 -14.67 25.50 -13.55
C GLU A 485 -13.96 24.17 -13.36
N VAL A 486 -12.80 24.16 -12.69
CA VAL A 486 -12.07 22.93 -12.35
C VAL A 486 -12.93 22.01 -11.47
N ILE A 487 -13.56 22.58 -10.45
CA ILE A 487 -14.47 21.85 -9.56
C ILE A 487 -15.66 21.30 -10.35
N ALA A 488 -16.27 22.10 -11.25
CA ALA A 488 -17.37 21.63 -12.08
C ALA A 488 -16.96 20.45 -12.98
N MET A 489 -15.80 20.53 -13.64
CA MET A 489 -15.27 19.42 -14.45
C MET A 489 -15.05 18.17 -13.61
N GLY A 490 -14.46 18.32 -12.42
CA GLY A 490 -14.20 17.20 -11.51
C GLY A 490 -15.48 16.53 -11.02
N LEU A 491 -16.48 17.32 -10.63
CA LEU A 491 -17.80 16.81 -10.23
C LEU A 491 -18.53 16.12 -11.38
N GLU A 492 -18.47 16.66 -12.60
CA GLU A 492 -19.03 16.02 -13.79
C GLU A 492 -18.37 14.66 -14.09
N ALA A 493 -17.04 14.59 -13.98
CA ALA A 493 -16.30 13.36 -14.21
C ALA A 493 -16.79 12.22 -13.29
N ILE A 494 -17.00 12.52 -12.00
CA ILE A 494 -17.36 11.54 -10.97
C ILE A 494 -18.87 11.37 -10.73
N ALA A 495 -19.72 12.06 -11.49
CA ALA A 495 -21.19 12.00 -11.37
C ALA A 495 -21.79 10.60 -11.68
#